data_AF-A0A8J6CXH5-F1
#
_entry.id   AF-A0A8J6CXH5-F1
#
_cell.length_a   1.000
_cell.length_b   1.000
_cell.length_c   1.000
_cell.angle_alpha   90.00
_cell.angle_beta   90.00
_cell.angle_gamma   90.00
#
_symmetry.space_group_name_H-M   'P 1'
#
loop_
_entity.id
_entity.type
_entity.pdbx_description
1 polymer ?
#
loop_
_entity_poly.entity_id
_entity_poly.type
_entity_poly.pdbx_seq_one_letter_code
_entity_poly.pdbx_strand_id
1 'polypeptide(L)'
;MAFLRRRFSLSNLMDLRVDTYLSKLEFEKSVSEATLYVKKLEGKTLLIVSLYMDDLLMTGSKNELISEFKVQIQEVFEMTDFGVMTYFLSMEVNQSDQCIFISQHAFALKILNRFCMINCKIVSTPVAQGEKLTSSGNQERVDEKEYRSLVGCLLYVTTTRPDIVFGVNLLSRFMHCYDVNHFKAAKRIFRYVNKTLSYRIKFEKGKELKLIGYSDSDWAGSVDDMKSTSGYFFTLGSGVFCWSLKKQQTVAQSIAEAEYIAAVAAVNEEQTQPTEIRVANQT
;
A
#
# COMPACT_ATOMS: atom_id res chain seq x y z
N MET A 1 -11.92 14.70 -3.04
CA MET A 1 -11.63 14.48 -1.60
C MET A 1 -10.92 15.70 -1.04
N ALA A 2 -11.38 16.23 0.09
CA ALA A 2 -10.80 17.40 0.74
C ALA A 2 -9.87 17.02 1.90
N PHE A 3 -8.92 17.90 2.20
CA PHE A 3 -7.84 17.68 3.17
C PHE A 3 -7.70 18.88 4.11
N LEU A 4 -7.93 18.66 5.40
CA LEU A 4 -7.61 19.62 6.44
C LEU A 4 -6.46 19.06 7.28
N ARG A 5 -5.55 19.93 7.74
CA ARG A 5 -4.46 19.54 8.64
C ARG A 5 -4.39 20.43 9.87
N ARG A 6 -4.18 19.81 11.03
CA ARG A 6 -4.03 20.45 12.34
C ARG A 6 -2.70 21.20 12.45
N ARG A 7 -2.72 22.30 13.21
CA ARG A 7 -1.51 23.08 13.51
C ARG A 7 -0.66 22.52 14.66
N PHE A 8 -1.22 21.70 15.57
CA PHE A 8 -0.49 21.15 16.72
C PHE A 8 -0.91 19.72 17.09
N SER A 9 0.08 18.85 17.28
CA SER A 9 -0.08 17.45 17.72
C SER A 9 -0.03 17.34 19.26
N LEU A 10 -1.18 17.25 19.92
CA LEU A 10 -1.32 16.76 21.30
C LEU A 10 -2.32 15.59 21.29
N SER A 11 -1.77 14.39 21.09
CA SER A 11 -2.34 13.36 20.22
C SER A 11 -3.42 12.44 20.79
N ASN A 12 -3.85 12.57 22.05
CA ASN A 12 -4.91 11.69 22.59
C ASN A 12 -6.15 12.45 23.09
N LEU A 13 -5.96 13.59 23.75
CA LEU A 13 -7.06 14.34 24.36
C LEU A 13 -7.89 15.09 23.31
N MET A 14 -7.25 15.52 22.22
CA MET A 14 -7.93 16.13 21.08
C MET A 14 -8.67 15.12 20.20
N ASP A 15 -8.16 13.90 20.05
CA ASP A 15 -8.86 12.86 19.28
C ASP A 15 -10.16 12.46 19.97
N LEU A 16 -10.17 12.38 21.30
CA LEU A 16 -11.40 12.21 22.09
C LEU A 16 -12.38 13.38 21.92
N ARG A 17 -11.87 14.62 21.83
CA ARG A 17 -12.73 15.80 21.58
C ARG A 17 -13.34 15.76 20.19
N VAL A 18 -12.59 15.33 19.17
CA VAL A 18 -13.09 15.21 17.81
C VAL A 18 -14.11 14.08 17.72
N ASP A 19 -13.83 12.92 18.31
CA ASP A 19 -14.77 11.78 18.40
C ASP A 19 -16.10 12.21 19.06
N THR A 20 -16.02 12.93 20.19
CA THR A 20 -17.19 13.49 20.87
C THR A 20 -17.95 14.48 19.99
N TYR A 21 -17.23 15.34 19.25
CA TYR A 21 -17.85 16.34 18.38
C TYR A 21 -18.51 15.72 17.15
N LEU A 22 -17.86 14.77 16.48
CA LEU A 22 -18.42 14.03 15.34
C LEU A 22 -19.65 13.22 15.76
N SER A 23 -19.63 12.61 16.94
CA SER A 23 -20.79 11.91 17.50
C SER A 23 -21.98 12.85 17.70
N LYS A 24 -21.75 14.09 18.16
CA LYS A 24 -22.80 15.13 18.27
C LYS A 24 -23.36 15.56 16.91
N LEU A 25 -22.56 15.47 15.85
CA LEU A 25 -22.97 15.75 14.48
C LEU A 25 -23.59 14.54 13.78
N GLU A 26 -23.97 13.49 14.53
CA GLU A 26 -24.60 12.26 14.04
C GLU A 26 -23.72 11.47 13.06
N PHE A 27 -22.40 11.54 13.24
CA PHE A 27 -21.50 10.60 12.58
C PHE A 27 -21.46 9.28 13.35
N GLU A 28 -21.55 8.18 12.61
CA GLU A 28 -21.32 6.83 13.12
C GLU A 28 -19.85 6.45 12.91
N LYS A 29 -19.20 5.95 13.96
CA LYS A 29 -17.84 5.40 13.84
C LYS A 29 -17.89 4.04 13.13
N SER A 30 -16.95 3.80 12.22
CA SER A 30 -16.83 2.52 11.53
C SER A 30 -16.44 1.41 12.51
N VAL A 31 -17.09 0.26 12.40
CA VAL A 31 -16.78 -0.93 13.21
C VAL A 31 -15.43 -1.53 12.80
N SER A 32 -15.08 -1.41 11.51
CA SER A 32 -13.86 -1.99 10.95
C SER A 32 -12.64 -1.08 11.08
N GLU A 33 -12.84 0.23 11.24
CA GLU A 33 -11.74 1.21 11.25
C GLU A 33 -12.02 2.35 12.24
N ALA A 34 -11.27 2.38 13.35
CA ALA A 34 -11.51 3.32 14.45
C ALA A 34 -11.26 4.79 14.08
N THR A 35 -10.59 5.06 12.96
CA THR A 35 -10.33 6.41 12.49
C THR A 35 -11.38 6.93 11.50
N LEU A 36 -12.32 6.09 11.09
CA LEU A 36 -13.29 6.39 10.05
C LEU A 36 -14.68 6.67 10.64
N TYR A 37 -15.30 7.75 10.18
CA TYR A 37 -16.62 8.23 10.61
C TYR A 37 -17.50 8.42 9.38
N VAL A 38 -18.75 7.98 9.46
CA VAL A 38 -19.70 8.00 8.36
C VAL A 38 -20.98 8.67 8.81
N LYS A 39 -21.40 9.72 8.11
CA LYS A 39 -22.71 10.34 8.30
C LYS A 39 -23.66 9.84 7.22
N LYS A 40 -24.79 9.28 7.64
CA LYS A 40 -25.83 8.72 6.76
C LYS A 40 -27.15 9.46 6.94
N LEU A 41 -27.94 9.53 5.87
CA LEU A 41 -29.33 10.01 5.90
C LEU A 41 -30.17 9.05 5.08
N GLU A 42 -31.23 8.50 5.66
CA GLU A 42 -32.12 7.51 5.00
C GLU A 42 -31.34 6.33 4.38
N GLY A 43 -30.29 5.86 5.07
CA GLY A 43 -29.41 4.79 4.60
C GLY A 43 -28.41 5.18 3.51
N LYS A 44 -28.42 6.42 3.02
CA LYS A 44 -27.45 6.93 2.03
C LYS A 44 -26.28 7.61 2.73
N THR A 45 -25.07 7.27 2.31
CA THR A 45 -23.84 7.92 2.81
C THR A 45 -23.73 9.35 2.31
N LEU A 46 -23.74 10.31 3.23
CA LEU A 46 -23.63 11.73 2.92
C LEU A 46 -22.18 12.20 2.97
N LEU A 47 -21.49 11.91 4.07
CA LEU A 47 -20.11 12.31 4.36
C LEU A 47 -19.34 11.15 4.98
N ILE A 48 -18.09 11.01 4.58
CA ILE A 48 -17.11 10.11 5.16
C ILE A 48 -15.93 10.97 5.60
N VAL A 49 -15.53 10.81 6.85
CA VAL A 49 -14.45 11.56 7.48
C VAL A 49 -13.45 10.55 8.07
N SER A 50 -12.18 10.69 7.74
CA SER A 50 -11.09 9.85 8.26
C SER A 50 -10.09 10.72 9.00
N LEU A 51 -9.71 10.30 10.20
CA LEU A 51 -8.76 10.98 11.07
C LEU A 51 -7.43 10.24 11.11
N TYR A 52 -6.36 10.84 10.61
CA TYR A 52 -5.03 10.26 10.69
C TYR A 52 -4.05 11.23 11.36
N MET A 53 -3.76 11.00 12.64
CA MET A 53 -2.94 11.91 13.46
C MET A 53 -3.43 13.37 13.37
N ASP A 54 -2.69 14.23 12.66
CA ASP A 54 -2.99 15.64 12.46
C ASP A 54 -3.85 15.91 11.22
N ASP A 55 -4.05 14.90 10.38
CA ASP A 55 -4.71 15.01 9.09
C ASP A 55 -6.17 14.55 9.16
N LEU A 56 -7.06 15.36 8.60
CA LEU A 56 -8.47 15.05 8.47
C LEU A 56 -8.82 14.97 6.99
N LEU A 57 -9.13 13.77 6.55
CA LEU A 57 -9.60 13.48 5.20
C LEU A 57 -11.12 13.47 5.19
N MET A 58 -11.71 14.07 4.18
CA MET A 58 -13.16 14.02 4.02
C MET A 58 -13.58 13.89 2.56
N THR A 59 -14.63 13.11 2.36
CA THR A 59 -15.29 12.95 1.08
C THR A 59 -16.80 12.87 1.30
N GLY A 60 -17.58 13.17 0.27
CA GLY A 60 -19.02 13.29 0.39
C GLY A 60 -19.75 13.17 -0.92
N SER A 61 -21.06 13.00 -0.81
CA SER A 61 -21.98 12.91 -1.96
C SER A 61 -22.15 14.24 -2.69
N LYS A 62 -22.02 15.37 -1.98
CA LYS A 62 -22.15 16.74 -2.51
C LYS A 62 -21.03 17.63 -1.98
N ASN A 63 -20.53 18.52 -2.83
CA ASN A 63 -19.49 19.49 -2.43
C ASN A 63 -20.00 20.50 -1.39
N GLU A 64 -21.29 20.86 -1.42
CA GLU A 64 -21.92 21.74 -0.44
C GLU A 64 -21.77 21.20 0.99
N LEU A 65 -22.10 19.92 1.19
CA LEU A 65 -21.97 19.24 2.50
C LEU A 65 -20.52 19.21 2.99
N ILE A 66 -19.56 19.03 2.08
CA ILE A 66 -18.13 19.08 2.43
C ILE A 66 -17.75 20.49 2.89
N SER A 67 -18.16 21.52 2.14
CA SER A 67 -17.86 22.92 2.48
C SER A 67 -18.50 23.36 3.79
N GLU A 68 -19.76 22.99 4.04
CA GLU A 68 -20.45 23.25 5.31
C GLU A 68 -19.71 22.60 6.48
N PHE A 69 -19.36 21.32 6.35
CA PHE A 69 -18.64 20.60 7.39
C PHE A 69 -17.24 21.17 7.64
N LYS A 70 -16.54 21.63 6.60
CA LYS A 70 -15.25 22.32 6.76
C LYS A 70 -15.38 23.55 7.64
N VAL A 71 -16.37 24.40 7.38
CA VAL A 71 -16.58 25.62 8.18
C VAL A 71 -16.87 25.23 9.64
N GLN A 72 -17.80 24.30 9.87
CA GLN A 72 -18.15 23.85 11.22
C GLN A 72 -16.95 23.32 12.01
N ILE A 73 -16.11 22.49 11.39
CA ILE A 73 -14.98 21.89 12.10
C ILE A 73 -13.84 22.89 12.32
N GLN A 74 -13.67 23.87 11.43
CA GLN A 74 -12.68 24.94 11.57
C GLN A 74 -13.05 25.96 12.65
N GLU A 75 -14.34 26.16 12.94
CA GLU A 75 -14.79 27.00 14.07
C GLU A 75 -14.44 26.40 15.42
N VAL A 76 -14.44 25.07 15.52
CA VAL A 76 -14.21 24.35 16.79
C VAL A 76 -12.76 23.95 16.98
N PHE A 77 -12.05 23.64 15.89
CA PHE A 77 -10.67 23.16 15.90
C PHE A 77 -9.79 24.02 14.99
N GLU A 78 -8.57 24.34 15.45
CA GLU A 78 -7.58 25.05 14.65
C GLU A 78 -7.04 24.17 13.51
N MET A 79 -7.78 24.16 12.40
CA MET A 79 -7.52 23.36 11.20
C MET A 79 -7.21 24.28 10.01
N THR A 80 -6.15 23.96 9.26
CA THR A 80 -5.84 24.64 7.99
C THR A 80 -6.44 23.85 6.83
N ASP A 81 -7.15 24.52 5.93
CA ASP A 81 -7.66 23.91 4.70
C ASP A 81 -6.58 23.90 3.61
N PHE A 82 -6.24 22.71 3.16
CA PHE A 82 -5.29 22.48 2.07
C PHE A 82 -6.01 22.21 0.73
N GLY A 83 -7.33 22.30 0.72
CA GLY A 83 -8.17 22.14 -0.46
C GLY A 83 -8.30 20.68 -0.88
N VAL A 84 -8.08 20.41 -2.16
CA VAL A 84 -8.10 19.05 -2.72
C VAL A 84 -6.83 18.32 -2.29
N MET A 85 -6.97 17.09 -1.78
CA MET A 85 -5.82 16.30 -1.37
C MET A 85 -4.89 16.02 -2.57
N THR A 86 -3.66 16.55 -2.48
CA THR A 86 -2.59 16.31 -3.46
C THR A 86 -1.48 15.40 -2.92
N TYR A 87 -1.36 15.30 -1.60
CA TYR A 87 -0.38 14.45 -0.92
C TYR A 87 -0.97 13.86 0.37
N PHE A 88 -0.70 12.59 0.64
CA PHE A 88 -1.02 11.92 1.90
C PHE A 88 -0.03 10.80 2.18
N LEU A 89 0.59 10.76 3.37
CA LEU A 89 1.61 9.76 3.74
C LEU A 89 2.71 9.57 2.66
N SER A 90 3.23 10.68 2.15
CA SER A 90 4.21 10.72 1.04
C SER A 90 3.76 10.06 -0.27
N MET A 91 2.48 9.72 -0.41
CA MET A 91 1.86 9.39 -1.68
C MET A 91 1.33 10.66 -2.32
N GLU A 92 1.59 10.82 -3.60
CA GLU A 92 1.02 11.84 -4.46
C GLU A 92 -0.36 11.38 -4.92
N VAL A 93 -1.34 12.27 -4.82
CA VAL A 93 -2.71 12.01 -5.25
C VAL A 93 -3.09 13.04 -6.29
N ASN A 94 -3.33 12.57 -7.52
CA ASN A 94 -3.77 13.43 -8.61
C ASN A 94 -5.23 13.11 -8.92
N GLN A 95 -6.13 14.02 -8.57
CA GLN A 95 -7.57 13.86 -8.73
C GLN A 95 -8.05 14.62 -9.96
N SER A 96 -8.89 13.98 -10.77
CA SER A 96 -9.61 14.57 -11.90
C SER A 96 -11.07 14.13 -11.84
N ASP A 97 -11.93 14.73 -12.66
CA ASP A 97 -13.35 14.39 -12.69
C ASP A 97 -13.64 12.94 -13.10
N GLN A 98 -12.67 12.30 -13.79
CA GLN A 98 -12.80 10.95 -14.35
C GLN A 98 -11.98 9.91 -13.62
N CYS A 99 -10.91 10.30 -12.93
CA CYS A 99 -10.04 9.34 -12.26
C CYS A 99 -9.19 9.95 -11.15
N ILE A 100 -8.75 9.09 -10.24
CA ILE A 100 -7.77 9.38 -9.19
C ILE A 100 -6.52 8.56 -9.49
N PHE A 101 -5.36 9.21 -9.50
CA PHE A 101 -4.08 8.54 -9.56
C PHE A 101 -3.36 8.64 -8.23
N ILE A 102 -2.74 7.53 -7.81
CA ILE A 102 -1.89 7.45 -6.63
C ILE A 102 -0.48 7.02 -7.07
N SER A 103 0.54 7.78 -6.66
CA SER A 103 1.95 7.50 -6.99
C SER A 103 2.89 7.91 -5.86
N GLN A 104 4.16 7.53 -5.99
CA GLN A 104 5.25 7.98 -5.12
C GLN A 104 6.42 8.49 -5.97
N HIS A 105 6.14 9.28 -7.01
CA HIS A 105 7.13 9.71 -8.01
C HIS A 105 8.28 10.49 -7.37
N ALA A 106 7.97 11.52 -6.57
CA ALA A 106 8.97 12.34 -5.88
C ALA A 106 9.82 11.50 -4.93
N PHE A 107 9.21 10.54 -4.21
CA PHE A 107 9.95 9.66 -3.31
C PHE A 107 10.86 8.69 -4.08
N ALA A 108 10.34 8.06 -5.15
CA ALA A 108 11.12 7.19 -6.02
C ALA A 108 12.32 7.92 -6.64
N LEU A 109 12.11 9.15 -7.12
CA LEU A 109 13.18 10.01 -7.66
C LEU A 109 14.21 10.38 -6.57
N LYS A 110 13.76 10.71 -5.36
CA LYS A 110 14.62 11.00 -4.21
C LYS A 110 15.53 9.82 -3.86
N ILE A 111 14.99 8.60 -3.80
CA ILE A 111 15.81 7.42 -3.48
C ILE A 111 16.74 7.03 -4.63
N LEU A 112 16.33 7.23 -5.89
CA LEU A 112 17.20 7.03 -7.05
C LEU A 112 18.42 7.95 -7.00
N ASN A 113 18.22 9.23 -6.68
CA ASN A 113 19.33 10.18 -6.50
C ASN A 113 20.23 9.80 -5.31
N ARG A 114 19.62 9.47 -4.17
CA ARG A 114 20.34 9.10 -2.94
C ARG A 114 21.33 7.94 -3.14
N PHE A 115 20.96 6.94 -3.94
CA PHE A 115 21.78 5.76 -4.19
C PHE A 115 22.54 5.83 -5.53
N CYS A 116 22.64 7.02 -6.15
CA CYS A 116 23.32 7.23 -7.44
C CYS A 116 22.78 6.34 -8.59
N MET A 117 21.47 6.08 -8.59
CA MET A 117 20.78 5.19 -9.53
C MET A 117 20.00 5.95 -10.62
N ILE A 118 20.03 7.28 -10.67
CA ILE A 118 19.27 8.05 -11.68
C ILE A 118 19.73 7.78 -13.12
N ASN A 119 21.05 7.65 -13.32
CA ASN A 119 21.67 7.38 -14.62
C ASN A 119 22.01 5.90 -14.82
N CYS A 120 21.41 5.00 -14.03
CA CYS A 120 21.68 3.58 -14.14
C CYS A 120 21.10 3.00 -15.45
N LYS A 121 21.70 1.91 -15.94
CA LYS A 121 21.13 1.15 -17.07
C LYS A 121 19.78 0.57 -16.67
N ILE A 122 18.68 1.02 -17.27
CA ILE A 122 17.33 0.51 -16.99
C ILE A 122 17.17 -0.98 -17.29
N VAL A 123 16.20 -1.63 -16.63
CA VAL A 123 15.83 -3.05 -16.86
C VAL A 123 14.32 -3.21 -16.95
N SER A 124 13.84 -4.24 -17.66
CA SER A 124 12.41 -4.50 -17.89
C SER A 124 11.71 -5.29 -16.79
N THR A 125 12.45 -5.98 -15.92
CA THR A 125 11.88 -6.79 -14.85
C THR A 125 12.55 -6.48 -13.51
N PRO A 126 11.80 -6.48 -12.39
CA PRO A 126 12.34 -6.17 -11.06
C PRO A 126 13.32 -7.24 -10.57
N VAL A 127 13.03 -8.52 -10.84
CA VAL A 127 13.86 -9.67 -10.47
C VAL A 127 14.41 -10.33 -11.75
N ALA A 128 15.64 -10.84 -11.70
CA ALA A 128 16.20 -11.57 -12.84
C ALA A 128 15.59 -12.98 -12.93
N GLN A 129 15.35 -13.45 -14.15
CA GLN A 129 14.81 -14.78 -14.36
C GLN A 129 15.81 -15.85 -13.89
N GLY A 130 15.33 -16.82 -13.10
CA GLY A 130 16.17 -17.88 -12.54
C GLY A 130 17.11 -17.44 -11.40
N GLU A 131 17.03 -16.18 -10.96
CA GLU A 131 17.81 -15.69 -9.83
C GLU A 131 17.31 -16.31 -8.53
N LYS A 132 18.22 -16.99 -7.82
CA LYS A 132 17.97 -17.65 -6.54
C LYS A 132 18.92 -17.05 -5.50
N LEU A 133 18.33 -16.40 -4.51
CA LEU A 133 19.06 -15.82 -3.37
C LEU A 133 19.08 -16.82 -2.21
N THR A 134 20.19 -16.86 -1.48
CA THR A 134 20.44 -17.83 -0.40
C THR A 134 21.24 -17.18 0.72
N SER A 135 20.95 -17.58 1.96
CA SER A 135 21.64 -17.09 3.16
C SER A 135 23.05 -17.68 3.34
N SER A 136 23.37 -18.79 2.67
CA SER A 136 24.65 -19.50 2.80
C SER A 136 25.70 -19.11 1.74
N GLY A 137 25.59 -17.92 1.16
CA GLY A 137 26.54 -17.44 0.15
C GLY A 137 27.95 -17.25 0.75
N ASN A 138 28.97 -17.82 0.09
CA ASN A 138 30.40 -17.62 0.43
C ASN A 138 30.95 -16.25 -0.07
N GLN A 139 30.09 -15.25 -0.25
CA GLN A 139 30.48 -13.97 -0.81
C GLN A 139 30.82 -12.95 0.27
N GLU A 140 31.59 -11.94 -0.12
CA GLU A 140 31.91 -10.82 0.76
C GLU A 140 30.64 -10.11 1.25
N ARG A 141 30.65 -9.73 2.52
CA ARG A 141 29.59 -8.92 3.11
C ARG A 141 29.69 -7.50 2.58
N VAL A 142 28.53 -6.89 2.39
CA VAL A 142 28.41 -5.47 1.99
C VAL A 142 28.21 -4.62 3.27
N ASP A 143 28.23 -3.29 3.14
CA ASP A 143 27.84 -2.40 4.23
C ASP A 143 26.37 -2.64 4.67
N GLU A 144 26.19 -2.90 5.97
CA GLU A 144 24.90 -3.26 6.57
C GLU A 144 23.90 -2.13 6.51
N LYS A 145 24.37 -0.91 6.78
CA LYS A 145 23.56 0.28 6.84
C LYS A 145 23.06 0.64 5.45
N GLU A 146 23.91 0.49 4.45
CA GLU A 146 23.55 0.74 3.05
C GLU A 146 22.53 -0.27 2.55
N TYR A 147 22.75 -1.58 2.74
CA TYR A 147 21.79 -2.61 2.31
C TYR A 147 20.43 -2.45 2.98
N ARG A 148 20.39 -2.33 4.31
CA ARG A 148 19.13 -2.16 5.05
C ARG A 148 18.41 -0.87 4.67
N SER A 149 19.14 0.22 4.50
CA SER A 149 18.52 1.46 4.06
C SER A 149 17.96 1.35 2.65
N LEU A 150 18.62 0.62 1.75
CA LEU A 150 18.18 0.43 0.38
C LEU A 150 16.89 -0.39 0.35
N VAL A 151 16.86 -1.54 1.04
CA VAL A 151 15.65 -2.39 1.13
C VAL A 151 14.52 -1.67 1.86
N GLY A 152 14.81 -0.93 2.93
CA GLY A 152 13.80 -0.14 3.65
C GLY A 152 13.15 0.94 2.78
N CYS A 153 13.93 1.63 1.95
CA CYS A 153 13.38 2.56 0.97
C CYS A 153 12.48 1.86 -0.06
N LEU A 154 12.88 0.69 -0.58
CA LEU A 154 12.05 -0.07 -1.51
C LEU A 154 10.76 -0.57 -0.87
N LEU A 155 10.81 -1.00 0.40
CA LEU A 155 9.63 -1.43 1.15
C LEU A 155 8.62 -0.30 1.31
N TYR A 156 9.07 0.96 1.32
CA TYR A 156 8.15 2.08 1.30
C TYR A 156 7.50 2.29 -0.08
N VAL A 157 8.26 2.09 -1.17
CA VAL A 157 7.75 2.21 -2.55
C VAL A 157 6.70 1.15 -2.87
N THR A 158 6.75 -0.02 -2.23
CA THR A 158 5.77 -1.10 -2.49
C THR A 158 4.34 -0.68 -2.18
N THR A 159 4.12 0.36 -1.37
CA THR A 159 2.79 0.92 -1.04
C THR A 159 2.03 1.48 -2.24
N THR A 160 2.71 1.82 -3.34
CA THR A 160 2.07 2.22 -4.62
C THR A 160 2.52 1.40 -5.82
N ARG A 161 3.39 0.40 -5.59
CA ARG A 161 4.07 -0.39 -6.62
C ARG A 161 3.94 -1.89 -6.33
N PRO A 162 2.75 -2.47 -6.57
CA PRO A 162 2.53 -3.91 -6.38
C PRO A 162 3.47 -4.76 -7.23
N ASP A 163 3.91 -4.25 -8.38
CA ASP A 163 4.77 -4.92 -9.35
C ASP A 163 6.21 -5.17 -8.85
N ILE A 164 6.67 -4.49 -7.80
CA ILE A 164 7.99 -4.76 -7.19
C ILE A 164 7.91 -5.53 -5.87
N VAL A 165 6.72 -5.75 -5.32
CA VAL A 165 6.52 -6.31 -3.97
C VAL A 165 7.24 -7.64 -3.81
N PHE A 166 7.15 -8.53 -4.80
CA PHE A 166 7.79 -9.85 -4.75
C PHE A 166 9.30 -9.74 -4.55
N GLY A 167 9.99 -8.96 -5.39
CA GLY A 167 11.44 -8.79 -5.30
C GLY A 167 11.89 -8.14 -4.00
N VAL A 168 11.14 -7.15 -3.53
CA VAL A 168 11.43 -6.45 -2.26
C VAL A 168 11.19 -7.37 -1.06
N ASN A 169 10.10 -8.15 -1.07
CA ASN A 169 9.81 -9.13 -0.04
C ASN A 169 10.92 -10.20 0.04
N LEU A 170 11.36 -10.71 -1.12
CA LEU A 170 12.48 -11.66 -1.19
C LEU A 170 13.75 -11.09 -0.54
N LEU A 171 14.13 -9.85 -0.88
CA LEU A 171 15.33 -9.20 -0.31
C LEU A 171 15.22 -8.92 1.19
N SER A 172 14.02 -8.61 1.68
CA SER A 172 13.78 -8.33 3.10
C SER A 172 14.09 -9.53 4.01
N ARG A 173 14.02 -10.76 3.48
CA ARG A 173 14.38 -11.99 4.21
C ARG A 173 15.85 -12.01 4.62
N PHE A 174 16.70 -11.29 3.90
CA PHE A 174 18.15 -11.28 4.04
C PHE A 174 18.68 -10.04 4.80
N MET A 175 17.83 -9.34 5.57
CA MET A 175 18.27 -8.14 6.33
C MET A 175 19.34 -8.41 7.40
N HIS A 176 19.51 -9.67 7.82
CA HIS A 176 20.52 -10.11 8.78
C HIS A 176 21.66 -10.92 8.15
N CYS A 177 21.51 -11.34 6.89
CA CYS A 177 22.46 -12.20 6.18
C CYS A 177 22.45 -11.83 4.68
N TYR A 178 23.20 -10.80 4.31
CA TYR A 178 23.27 -10.29 2.94
C TYR A 178 24.72 -10.30 2.44
N ASP A 179 24.85 -10.34 1.11
CA ASP A 179 26.10 -10.40 0.38
C ASP A 179 26.03 -9.54 -0.89
N VAL A 180 27.07 -9.63 -1.73
CA VAL A 180 27.15 -8.91 -2.99
C VAL A 180 26.00 -9.24 -3.95
N ASN A 181 25.51 -10.49 -4.00
CA ASN A 181 24.38 -10.88 -4.84
C ASN A 181 23.08 -10.22 -4.38
N HIS A 182 22.81 -10.24 -3.07
CA HIS A 182 21.64 -9.56 -2.51
C HIS A 182 21.65 -8.07 -2.85
N PHE A 183 22.81 -7.41 -2.73
CA PHE A 183 22.93 -6.00 -3.06
C PHE A 183 22.76 -5.72 -4.56
N LYS A 184 23.29 -6.61 -5.43
CA LYS A 184 23.06 -6.54 -6.89
C LYS A 184 21.58 -6.69 -7.25
N ALA A 185 20.88 -7.65 -6.65
CA ALA A 185 19.45 -7.85 -6.83
C ALA A 185 18.65 -6.63 -6.37
N ALA A 186 19.01 -6.03 -5.23
CA ALA A 186 18.37 -4.82 -4.74
C ALA A 186 18.60 -3.61 -5.67
N LYS A 187 19.83 -3.42 -6.17
CA LYS A 187 20.13 -2.42 -7.21
C LYS A 187 19.37 -2.69 -8.51
N ARG A 188 19.11 -3.95 -8.86
CA ARG A 188 18.27 -4.30 -10.03
C ARG A 188 16.86 -3.73 -9.89
N ILE A 189 16.23 -3.83 -8.71
CA ILE A 189 14.91 -3.25 -8.47
C ILE A 189 14.94 -1.73 -8.66
N PHE A 190 15.98 -1.03 -8.18
CA PHE A 190 16.15 0.40 -8.46
C PHE A 190 16.23 0.70 -9.96
N ARG A 191 16.95 -0.12 -10.74
CA ARG A 191 17.03 0.02 -12.21
C ARG A 191 15.66 -0.14 -12.88
N TYR A 192 14.82 -1.02 -12.34
CA TYR A 192 13.45 -1.21 -12.79
C TYR A 192 12.54 -0.04 -12.39
N VAL A 193 12.62 0.42 -11.14
CA VAL A 193 11.89 1.60 -10.65
C VAL A 193 12.24 2.83 -11.50
N ASN A 194 13.51 3.03 -11.88
CA ASN A 194 13.93 4.11 -12.77
C ASN A 194 13.24 4.03 -14.14
N LYS A 195 13.18 2.84 -14.75
CA LYS A 195 12.45 2.63 -16.02
C LYS A 195 10.97 2.99 -15.91
N THR A 196 10.39 2.68 -14.75
CA THR A 196 8.94 2.71 -14.49
C THR A 196 8.54 3.88 -13.58
N LEU A 197 9.32 4.97 -13.60
CA LEU A 197 9.14 6.09 -12.68
C LEU A 197 7.78 6.80 -12.85
N SER A 198 7.14 6.65 -14.02
CA SER A 198 5.81 7.18 -14.33
C SER A 198 4.64 6.28 -13.92
N TYR A 199 4.91 5.09 -13.38
CA TYR A 199 3.85 4.16 -12.98
C TYR A 199 3.06 4.70 -11.79
N ARG A 200 1.75 4.48 -11.84
CA ARG A 200 0.76 4.99 -10.88
C ARG A 200 -0.46 4.08 -10.85
N ILE A 201 -1.10 3.96 -9.69
CA ILE A 201 -2.37 3.26 -9.54
C ILE A 201 -3.49 4.18 -10.01
N LYS A 202 -4.41 3.69 -10.84
CA LYS A 202 -5.53 4.46 -11.41
C LYS A 202 -6.87 3.93 -10.93
N PHE A 203 -7.66 4.78 -10.32
CA PHE A 203 -9.07 4.54 -9.99
C PHE A 203 -9.95 5.37 -10.93
N GLU A 204 -10.73 4.71 -11.79
CA GLU A 204 -11.63 5.30 -12.76
C GLU A 204 -13.04 5.45 -12.19
N LYS A 205 -13.66 6.60 -12.46
CA LYS A 205 -15.05 6.87 -12.10
C LYS A 205 -16.00 6.08 -13.00
N GLY A 206 -17.12 5.63 -12.43
CA GLY A 206 -18.20 4.99 -13.18
C GLY A 206 -17.95 3.52 -13.53
N LYS A 207 -16.83 2.95 -13.11
CA LYS A 207 -16.66 1.48 -13.11
C LYS A 207 -17.53 0.90 -12.00
N GLU A 208 -18.12 -0.26 -12.29
CA GLU A 208 -18.86 -1.03 -11.30
C GLU A 208 -17.96 -1.32 -10.10
N LEU A 209 -18.45 -1.05 -8.89
CA LEU A 209 -17.74 -1.31 -7.65
C LEU A 209 -17.80 -2.81 -7.32
N LYS A 210 -17.03 -3.59 -8.08
CA LYS A 210 -16.85 -5.02 -7.85
C LYS A 210 -15.52 -5.25 -7.13
N LEU A 211 -15.58 -5.94 -5.98
CA LEU A 211 -14.41 -6.48 -5.31
C LEU A 211 -13.99 -7.77 -6.02
N ILE A 212 -12.73 -7.88 -6.40
CA ILE A 212 -12.16 -9.09 -7.00
C ILE A 212 -10.84 -9.40 -6.31
N GLY A 213 -10.75 -10.58 -5.71
CA GLY A 213 -9.53 -11.11 -5.12
C GLY A 213 -8.81 -12.09 -6.04
N TYR A 214 -7.48 -12.00 -6.06
CA TYR A 214 -6.58 -12.93 -6.72
C TYR A 214 -5.60 -13.48 -5.68
N SER A 215 -5.29 -14.77 -5.77
CA SER A 215 -4.26 -15.43 -4.96
C SER A 215 -3.38 -16.30 -5.86
N ASP A 216 -2.12 -16.43 -5.48
CA ASP A 216 -1.11 -17.25 -6.17
C ASP A 216 -0.04 -17.68 -5.18
N SER A 217 0.67 -18.77 -5.45
CA SER A 217 1.82 -19.20 -4.67
C SER A 217 2.98 -19.68 -5.54
N ASP A 218 4.20 -19.44 -5.08
CA ASP A 218 5.33 -20.24 -5.55
C ASP A 218 5.33 -21.59 -4.84
N TRP A 219 5.67 -22.69 -5.53
CA TRP A 219 5.89 -23.98 -4.87
C TRP A 219 7.38 -24.18 -4.61
N ALA A 220 7.76 -24.34 -3.34
CA ALA A 220 9.14 -24.52 -2.91
C ALA A 220 10.12 -23.47 -3.49
N GLY A 221 9.68 -22.20 -3.58
CA GLY A 221 10.47 -21.13 -4.19
C GLY A 221 11.71 -20.72 -3.39
N SER A 222 11.72 -20.96 -2.08
CA SER A 222 12.87 -20.67 -1.20
C SER A 222 13.90 -21.81 -1.26
N VAL A 223 15.13 -21.50 -1.69
CA VAL A 223 16.20 -22.51 -1.78
C VAL A 223 16.68 -22.97 -0.40
N ASP A 224 16.58 -22.09 0.61
CA ASP A 224 17.16 -22.36 1.93
C ASP A 224 16.33 -23.35 2.77
N ASP A 225 15.01 -23.38 2.58
CA ASP A 225 14.09 -24.17 3.41
C ASP A 225 12.92 -24.78 2.64
N MET A 226 12.91 -24.68 1.31
CA MET A 226 11.86 -25.21 0.43
C MET A 226 10.46 -24.68 0.74
N LYS A 227 10.34 -23.58 1.48
CA LYS A 227 9.05 -22.97 1.77
C LYS A 227 8.58 -22.11 0.61
N SER A 228 7.28 -22.17 0.39
CA SER A 228 6.55 -21.39 -0.59
C SER A 228 6.39 -19.92 -0.19
N THR A 229 6.15 -19.05 -1.16
CA THR A 229 5.69 -17.67 -0.98
C THR A 229 4.29 -17.56 -1.52
N SER A 230 3.34 -17.20 -0.66
CA SER A 230 1.96 -16.90 -1.06
C SER A 230 1.81 -15.40 -1.30
N GLY A 231 1.05 -15.05 -2.33
CA GLY A 231 0.65 -13.68 -2.60
C GLY A 231 -0.85 -13.58 -2.84
N TYR A 232 -1.41 -12.43 -2.52
CA TYR A 232 -2.76 -12.05 -2.94
C TYR A 232 -2.83 -10.57 -3.25
N PHE A 233 -3.80 -10.19 -4.07
CA PHE A 233 -4.19 -8.79 -4.24
C PHE A 233 -5.68 -8.67 -4.52
N PHE A 234 -6.24 -7.54 -4.11
CA PHE A 234 -7.63 -7.19 -4.29
C PHE A 234 -7.75 -5.93 -5.14
N THR A 235 -8.66 -5.99 -6.10
CA THR A 235 -9.07 -4.83 -6.90
C THR A 235 -10.48 -4.41 -6.54
N LEU A 236 -10.72 -3.11 -6.53
CA LEU A 236 -12.05 -2.51 -6.38
C LEU A 236 -12.27 -1.56 -7.55
N GLY A 237 -13.27 -1.85 -8.39
CA GLY A 237 -13.49 -1.11 -9.62
C GLY A 237 -12.33 -1.30 -10.61
N SER A 238 -11.59 -0.24 -10.92
CA SER A 238 -10.47 -0.31 -11.89
C SER A 238 -9.08 -0.46 -11.28
N GLY A 239 -8.95 -0.32 -9.96
CA GLY A 239 -7.66 -0.18 -9.28
C GLY A 239 -7.43 -1.24 -8.23
N VAL A 240 -6.16 -1.61 -8.03
CA VAL A 240 -5.73 -2.42 -6.91
C VAL A 240 -5.62 -1.55 -5.65
N PHE A 241 -6.10 -2.05 -4.52
CA PHE A 241 -6.09 -1.28 -3.25
C PHE A 241 -5.49 -2.04 -2.07
N CYS A 242 -5.45 -3.37 -2.12
CA CYS A 242 -4.86 -4.21 -1.09
C CYS A 242 -4.03 -5.31 -1.75
N TRP A 243 -2.86 -5.61 -1.20
CA TRP A 243 -2.01 -6.72 -1.62
C TRP A 243 -1.09 -7.15 -0.50
N SER A 244 -0.68 -8.41 -0.54
CA SER A 244 0.27 -8.98 0.41
C SER A 244 1.07 -10.08 -0.25
N LEU A 245 2.28 -10.27 0.24
CA LEU A 245 3.20 -11.33 -0.17
C LEU A 245 3.92 -11.82 1.07
N LYS A 246 3.80 -13.12 1.36
CA LYS A 246 4.28 -13.72 2.60
C LYS A 246 4.86 -15.10 2.36
N LYS A 247 6.03 -15.34 2.94
CA LYS A 247 6.62 -16.68 3.02
C LYS A 247 5.76 -17.57 3.91
N GLN A 248 5.38 -18.75 3.43
CA GLN A 248 4.62 -19.73 4.19
C GLN A 248 5.43 -20.21 5.41
N GLN A 249 4.73 -20.56 6.48
CA GLN A 249 5.36 -21.03 7.72
C GLN A 249 5.78 -22.50 7.64
N THR A 250 5.02 -23.29 6.89
CA THR A 250 5.24 -24.72 6.67
C THR A 250 5.72 -24.98 5.24
N VAL A 251 6.33 -26.15 5.02
CA VAL A 251 6.70 -26.63 3.68
C VAL A 251 5.50 -27.37 3.10
N ALA A 252 4.94 -26.85 2.01
CA ALA A 252 3.86 -27.49 1.28
C ALA A 252 4.37 -28.77 0.58
N GLN A 253 3.62 -29.86 0.71
CA GLN A 253 3.94 -31.16 0.12
C GLN A 253 3.53 -31.24 -1.37
N SER A 254 2.75 -30.29 -1.85
CA SER A 254 2.33 -30.21 -3.25
C SER A 254 2.06 -28.76 -3.68
N ILE A 255 2.01 -28.54 -4.99
CA ILE A 255 1.58 -27.26 -5.57
C ILE A 255 0.16 -26.92 -5.11
N ALA A 256 -0.74 -27.91 -5.10
CA ALA A 256 -2.13 -27.71 -4.67
C ALA A 256 -2.24 -27.25 -3.21
N GLU A 257 -1.40 -27.79 -2.32
CA GLU A 257 -1.36 -27.36 -0.93
C GLU A 257 -0.84 -25.93 -0.78
N ALA A 258 0.21 -25.56 -1.54
CA ALA A 258 0.75 -24.21 -1.53
C ALA A 258 -0.30 -23.17 -2.00
N GLU A 259 -1.04 -23.49 -3.07
CA GLU A 259 -2.15 -22.69 -3.59
C GLU A 259 -3.29 -22.58 -2.58
N TYR A 260 -3.65 -23.68 -1.92
CA TYR A 260 -4.68 -23.67 -0.90
C TYR A 260 -4.32 -22.75 0.28
N ILE A 261 -3.06 -22.77 0.73
CA ILE A 261 -2.58 -21.86 1.78
C ILE A 261 -2.67 -20.40 1.32
N ALA A 262 -2.34 -20.09 0.05
CA ALA A 262 -2.48 -18.74 -0.49
C ALA A 262 -3.95 -18.29 -0.55
N ALA A 263 -4.84 -19.16 -1.00
CA ALA A 263 -6.28 -18.89 -1.06
C ALA A 263 -6.85 -18.62 0.34
N VAL A 264 -6.51 -19.44 1.35
CA VAL A 264 -6.93 -19.23 2.74
C VAL A 264 -6.42 -17.88 3.27
N ALA A 265 -5.18 -17.50 2.96
CA ALA A 265 -4.65 -16.20 3.35
C ALA A 265 -5.44 -15.03 2.73
N ALA A 266 -5.84 -15.16 1.46
CA ALA A 266 -6.70 -14.17 0.80
C ALA A 266 -8.09 -14.09 1.47
N VAL A 267 -8.75 -15.22 1.70
CA VAL A 267 -10.08 -15.26 2.37
C VAL A 267 -10.02 -14.62 3.75
N ASN A 268 -8.97 -14.87 4.54
CA ASN A 268 -8.86 -14.30 5.88
C ASN A 268 -8.73 -12.77 5.87
N GLU A 269 -8.06 -12.19 4.86
CA GLU A 269 -8.06 -10.75 4.65
C GLU A 269 -9.45 -10.24 4.22
N GLU A 270 -10.14 -11.03 3.40
CA GLU A 270 -11.46 -10.71 2.87
C GLU A 270 -12.56 -10.79 3.92
N GLN A 271 -12.52 -11.69 4.92
CA GLN A 271 -13.60 -11.86 5.93
C GLN A 271 -13.97 -10.59 6.73
N THR A 272 -13.25 -9.50 6.49
CA THR A 272 -13.60 -8.13 6.86
C THR A 272 -14.66 -7.44 5.96
N GLN A 273 -15.09 -8.00 4.81
CA GLN A 273 -16.13 -7.51 3.86
C GLN A 273 -16.51 -8.56 2.78
N PRO A 274 -17.78 -8.68 2.30
CA PRO A 274 -18.19 -9.83 1.45
C PRO A 274 -17.97 -9.64 -0.07
N THR A 275 -17.23 -10.52 -0.80
CA THR A 275 -17.51 -11.06 -2.18
C THR A 275 -16.36 -11.86 -2.88
N GLU A 276 -16.75 -12.81 -3.75
CA GLU A 276 -16.00 -13.73 -4.68
C GLU A 276 -14.46 -13.59 -4.89
N ILE A 277 -13.72 -14.66 -4.55
CA ILE A 277 -12.30 -14.87 -4.89
C ILE A 277 -12.15 -15.70 -6.17
N ARG A 278 -11.21 -15.30 -7.05
CA ARG A 278 -10.78 -16.08 -8.21
C ARG A 278 -9.36 -16.59 -8.01
N VAL A 279 -9.18 -17.91 -8.02
CA VAL A 279 -7.86 -18.56 -8.02
C VAL A 279 -7.32 -18.52 -9.45
N ALA A 280 -6.11 -17.98 -9.64
CA ALA A 280 -5.47 -17.95 -10.94
C ALA A 280 -4.85 -19.34 -11.22
N ASN A 281 -5.51 -20.17 -12.02
CA ASN A 281 -4.92 -21.44 -12.46
C ASN A 281 -3.87 -21.15 -13.55
N GLN A 282 -2.61 -21.47 -13.28
CA GLN A 282 -1.58 -21.52 -14.32
C GLN A 282 -1.83 -22.77 -15.19
N THR A 283 -2.15 -22.57 -16.47
CA THR A 283 -2.07 -23.60 -17.52
C THR A 283 -0.71 -23.57 -18.20
#